data_AF-A0A6J4QC93-F1
#
_entry.id   AF-A0A6J4QC93-F1
#
_cell.length_a   1.000
_cell.length_b   1.000
_cell.length_c   1.000
_cell.angle_alpha   90.00
_cell.angle_beta   90.00
_cell.angle_gamma   90.00
#
_symmetry.space_group_name_H-M   'P 1'
#
loop_
_entity.id
_entity.type
_entity.pdbx_description
1 polymer ?
#
loop_
_entity_poly.entity_id
_entity_poly.type
_entity_poly.pdbx_seq_one_letter_code
_entity_poly.pdbx_strand_id
1 'polypeptide(L)' 'GYCNITKCCTEVCPVGIKITDNSIIPLKERVADEYYDPAKWLMRKIRGR' A
#
# COMPACT_ATOMS: atom_id res chain seq x y z
N GLY A 1 -5.34 -8.07 19.08
CA GLY A 1 -3.87 -8.14 18.91
C GLY A 1 -3.50 -7.45 17.62
N TYR A 2 -2.42 -6.67 17.58
CA TYR A 2 -1.96 -5.99 16.37
C TYR A 2 -1.31 -7.00 15.41
N CYS A 3 -1.64 -6.92 14.11
CA CYS A 3 -0.95 -7.65 13.06
C CYS A 3 0.16 -6.78 12.46
N ASN A 4 1.42 -7.23 12.53
CA ASN A 4 2.53 -6.54 11.88
C ASN A 4 2.76 -7.13 10.49
N ILE A 5 2.37 -6.38 9.46
CA ILE A 5 2.39 -6.83 8.06
C ILE A 5 3.81 -7.20 7.60
N THR A 6 4.85 -6.53 8.11
CA THR A 6 6.25 -6.85 7.77
C THR A 6 6.61 -8.24 8.26
N LYS A 7 6.18 -8.60 9.47
CA LYS A 7 6.46 -9.90 10.09
C LYS A 7 5.65 -11.02 9.44
N CYS A 8 4.35 -10.81 9.28
CA CYS A 8 3.45 -11.82 8.74
C CYS A 8 3.81 -12.21 7.30
N CYS A 9 4.21 -11.22 6.46
CA CYS A 9 4.67 -11.49 5.10
C CYS A 9 6.12 -12.02 5.04
N THR A 10 6.98 -11.64 5.98
CA THR A 10 8.36 -12.17 6.05
C THR A 10 8.38 -13.63 6.51
N GLU A 11 7.52 -14.02 7.45
CA GLU A 11 7.42 -15.39 8.00
C GLU A 11 7.01 -16.42 6.94
N VAL A 12 6.19 -16.02 5.96
CA VAL A 12 5.75 -16.89 4.86
C VAL A 12 6.72 -16.88 3.66
N CYS A 13 7.74 -16.02 3.68
CA CYS A 13 8.60 -15.83 2.52
C CYS A 13 9.67 -16.95 2.44
N PRO A 14 9.68 -17.78 1.36
CA PRO A 14 10.55 -18.95 1.26
C PRO A 14 12.05 -18.60 1.11
N VAL A 15 12.36 -17.33 0.82
CA VAL A 15 13.72 -16.80 0.63
C VAL A 15 14.21 -15.96 1.82
N GLY A 16 13.40 -15.83 2.89
CA GLY A 16 13.82 -15.19 4.15
C GLY A 16 14.11 -13.68 4.05
N ILE A 17 13.54 -12.99 3.07
CA ILE A 17 13.76 -11.55 2.85
C ILE A 17 12.95 -10.77 3.89
N LYS A 18 13.62 -9.92 4.68
CA LYS A 18 12.96 -9.02 5.63
C LYS A 18 12.36 -7.82 4.92
N ILE A 19 11.05 -7.67 5.03
CA ILE A 19 10.36 -6.47 4.57
C ILE A 19 10.61 -5.35 5.59
N THR A 20 11.15 -4.23 5.13
CA THR A 20 11.35 -3.02 5.94
C THR A 20 10.26 -2.01 5.64
N ASP A 21 9.94 -1.14 6.61
CA ASP A 21 8.93 -0.09 6.39
C ASP A 21 9.27 0.79 5.20
N ASN A 22 10.56 1.06 4.95
CA ASN A 22 11.04 1.80 3.78
C ASN A 22 10.73 1.07 2.45
N SER A 23 10.89 -0.25 2.41
CA SER A 23 10.52 -1.05 1.24
C SER A 23 9.01 -1.18 1.03
N ILE A 24 8.21 -0.90 2.07
CA ILE A 24 6.75 -0.89 2.03
C ILE A 24 6.16 0.46 1.60
N ILE A 25 6.91 1.58 1.73
CA ILE A 25 6.48 2.92 1.31
C ILE A 25 5.81 2.91 -0.08
N PRO A 26 6.40 2.35 -1.15
CA PRO A 26 5.75 2.38 -2.47
C PRO A 26 4.47 1.54 -2.56
N LEU A 27 4.28 0.56 -1.68
CA LEU A 27 3.00 -0.16 -1.57
C LEU A 27 1.98 0.67 -0.81
N LYS A 28 2.41 1.34 0.27
CA LYS A 28 1.55 2.20 1.08
C LYS A 28 1.14 3.46 0.35
N GLU A 29 2.03 4.11 -0.38
CA GLU A 29 1.72 5.26 -1.23
C GLU A 29 0.72 4.87 -2.32
N ARG A 30 0.84 3.70 -2.96
CA ARG A 30 -0.17 3.24 -3.93
C ARG A 30 -1.58 3.13 -3.34
N VAL A 31 -1.68 2.59 -2.12
CA VAL A 31 -2.96 2.53 -1.40
C VAL A 31 -3.41 3.94 -1.01
N ALA A 32 -2.48 4.78 -0.55
CA ALA A 32 -2.80 6.16 -0.19
C ALA A 32 -3.32 6.95 -1.40
N ASP A 33 -2.68 6.84 -2.56
CA ASP A 33 -3.11 7.41 -3.84
C ASP A 33 -4.51 6.93 -4.26
N GLU A 34 -4.84 5.66 -4.03
CA GLU A 34 -6.16 5.14 -4.43
C GLU A 34 -7.29 5.68 -3.55
N TYR A 35 -7.05 5.79 -2.23
CA TYR A 35 -8.07 6.17 -1.26
C TYR A 35 -8.11 7.67 -0.95
N TYR A 36 -6.98 8.36 -1.08
CA TYR A 36 -6.79 9.72 -0.59
C TYR A 36 -6.33 10.72 -1.64
N ASP A 37 -5.95 10.33 -2.88
CA ASP A 37 -5.62 11.33 -3.91
C ASP A 37 -6.89 12.05 -4.41
N PRO A 38 -7.11 13.31 -4.00
CA PRO A 38 -8.30 14.06 -4.39
C PRO A 38 -8.30 14.37 -5.89
N ALA A 39 -7.15 14.42 -6.56
CA ALA A 39 -7.06 14.68 -7.99
C ALA A 39 -7.61 13.51 -8.79
N LYS A 40 -7.27 12.28 -8.41
CA LYS A 40 -7.80 11.05 -9.03
C LYS A 40 -9.31 10.91 -8.83
N TRP A 41 -9.81 11.21 -7.63
CA TRP A 41 -11.24 11.23 -7.34
C TRP A 41 -11.98 12.29 -8.16
N LEU A 42 -11.44 13.52 -8.21
CA LEU A 42 -12.01 14.62 -8.97
C LEU A 42 -12.03 14.31 -10.47
N MET A 43 -10.94 13.76 -11.02
CA MET A 43 -10.87 13.32 -12.42
C MET A 43 -11.91 12.24 -12.74
N ARG A 44 -12.09 11.24 -11.86
CA ARG A 44 -13.15 10.23 -12.00
C ARG A 44 -14.54 10.85 -11.99
N LYS A 45 -14.77 11.86 -11.17
CA LYS A 45 -16.06 12.56 -11.06
C LYS A 45 -16.35 13.47 -12.27
N ILE A 46 -15.33 14.08 -12.85
CA ILE A 46 -15.46 14.97 -14.02
C ILE A 46 -15.59 14.16 -15.33
N ARG A 47 -14.87 13.03 -15.46
CA ARG A 47 -14.93 12.15 -16.65
C ARG A 47 -16.16 11.21 -16.66
N GLY A 48 -17.11 11.41 -15.74
CA GLY A 48 -18.36 10.66 -15.60
C GLY A 48 -19.58 11.37 -16.20
N ARG A 49 -19.39 12.32 -17.12
CA ARG A 49 -20.44 12.92 -17.95
C ARG A 49 -20.08 12.78 -19.43
#